data_AF-A0A3A8KP11-F1
#
_entry.id   AF-A0A3A8KP11-F1
#
_cell.length_a   1.000
_cell.length_b   1.000
_cell.length_c   1.000
_cell.angle_alpha   90.00
_cell.angle_beta   90.00
_cell.angle_gamma   90.00
#
_symmetry.space_group_name_H-M   'P 1'
#
loop_
_entity.id
_entity.type
_entity.pdbx_description
1 polymer ?
#
loop_
_entity_poly.entity_id
_entity_poly.type
_entity_poly.pdbx_seq_one_letter_code
_entity_poly.pdbx_strand_id
1 'polypeptide(L)'
;MEKQAIVISPNQRMPITNSGNGWFNAATLMALLEDAKKNYRVDADRVYFTGLSGGANTSIELGLTQTARLAAIVPIALTSTPTNDPNVCVLKPLPIWAFHGALDTPSRSTSIKVWLDTKCGASAMRAVTVYPNGGHNGATWDTAYADLSLYDWLLQQRISDRQ
;
A
#
# COMPACT_ATOMS: atom_id res chain seq x y z
N MET A 1 -0.51 18.35 -19.83
CA MET A 1 0.76 17.64 -19.60
C MET A 1 0.42 16.20 -19.27
N GLU A 2 1.04 15.26 -19.97
CA GLU A 2 0.93 13.83 -19.67
C GLU A 2 1.52 13.57 -18.28
N LYS A 3 0.76 12.87 -17.41
CA LYS A 3 1.26 12.50 -16.08
C LYS A 3 2.02 11.18 -16.21
N GLN A 4 3.31 11.18 -15.89
CA GLN A 4 4.17 10.00 -15.94
C GLN A 4 4.56 9.55 -14.53
N ALA A 5 4.79 8.26 -14.34
CA ALA A 5 5.25 7.68 -13.09
C ALA A 5 6.41 6.70 -13.34
N ILE A 6 7.31 6.58 -12.36
CA ILE A 6 8.35 5.56 -12.34
C ILE A 6 7.82 4.40 -11.51
N VAL A 7 7.81 3.19 -12.07
CA VAL A 7 7.42 1.96 -11.35
C VAL A 7 8.66 1.14 -11.06
N ILE A 8 8.88 0.82 -9.79
CA ILE A 8 9.98 -0.03 -9.33
C ILE A 8 9.36 -1.24 -8.64
N SER A 9 9.64 -2.44 -9.18
CA SER A 9 9.18 -3.71 -8.63
C SER A 9 10.39 -4.51 -8.11
N PRO A 10 10.82 -4.25 -6.86
CA PRO A 10 12.04 -4.86 -6.32
C PRO A 10 11.86 -6.34 -6.00
N ASN A 11 12.98 -7.06 -5.93
CA ASN A 11 13.04 -8.42 -5.40
C ASN A 11 13.97 -8.44 -4.18
N GLN A 12 13.46 -8.89 -3.03
CA GLN A 12 14.26 -9.04 -1.81
C GLN A 12 14.83 -10.45 -1.72
N ARG A 13 16.15 -10.54 -1.60
CA ARG A 13 16.83 -11.81 -1.38
C ARG A 13 17.15 -12.01 0.10
N MET A 14 17.15 -13.26 0.55
CA MET A 14 17.57 -13.64 1.89
C MET A 14 19.03 -13.23 2.11
N PRO A 15 19.35 -12.49 3.19
CA PRO A 15 20.70 -11.95 3.40
C PRO A 15 21.82 -12.99 3.45
N ILE A 16 21.51 -14.19 3.95
CA ILE A 16 22.51 -15.26 4.16
C ILE A 16 22.57 -16.22 2.97
N THR A 17 21.41 -16.61 2.42
CA THR A 17 21.36 -17.64 1.37
C THR A 17 21.30 -17.06 -0.04
N ASN A 18 21.15 -15.74 -0.19
CA ASN A 18 20.92 -15.05 -1.47
C ASN A 18 19.77 -15.65 -2.30
N SER A 19 18.84 -16.34 -1.64
CA SER A 19 17.65 -16.92 -2.26
C SER A 19 16.54 -15.85 -2.38
N GLY A 20 15.65 -15.98 -3.36
CA GLY A 20 14.57 -15.01 -3.63
C GLY A 20 13.42 -14.98 -2.63
N ASN A 21 13.58 -15.54 -1.44
CA ASN A 21 12.51 -15.69 -0.44
C ASN A 21 12.66 -14.72 0.75
N GLY A 22 13.30 -13.56 0.56
CA GLY A 22 13.43 -12.56 1.61
C GLY A 22 12.14 -11.76 1.78
N TRP A 23 11.75 -11.47 3.02
CA TRP A 23 10.67 -10.52 3.29
C TRP A 23 11.22 -9.10 3.29
N PHE A 24 10.50 -8.18 2.64
CA PHE A 24 10.79 -6.76 2.76
C PHE A 24 10.48 -6.28 4.18
N ASN A 25 11.24 -5.29 4.63
CA ASN A 25 10.96 -4.50 5.82
C ASN A 25 11.01 -3.02 5.46
N ALA A 26 10.50 -2.17 6.35
CA ALA A 26 10.46 -0.73 6.13
C ALA A 26 11.84 -0.12 5.81
N ALA A 27 12.90 -0.51 6.52
CA ALA A 27 14.22 0.08 6.35
C ALA A 27 14.79 -0.19 4.95
N THR A 28 14.68 -1.42 4.44
CA THR A 28 15.19 -1.77 3.10
C THR A 28 14.42 -1.05 2.00
N LEU A 29 13.09 -0.95 2.12
CA LEU A 29 12.27 -0.23 1.13
C LEU A 29 12.51 1.28 1.16
N MET A 30 12.74 1.86 2.34
CA MET A 30 13.09 3.28 2.45
C MET A 30 14.49 3.56 1.91
N ALA A 31 15.45 2.64 2.06
CA ALA A 31 16.77 2.76 1.42
C ALA A 31 16.66 2.69 -0.10
N LEU A 32 15.83 1.78 -0.65
CA LEU A 32 15.54 1.71 -2.08
C LEU A 32 14.92 3.01 -2.60
N LEU A 33 13.99 3.62 -1.85
CA LEU A 33 13.41 4.92 -2.20
C LEU A 33 14.49 6.02 -2.26
N GLU A 34 15.41 6.05 -1.30
CA GLU A 34 16.50 7.03 -1.32
C GLU A 34 17.46 6.82 -2.47
N ASP A 35 17.74 5.56 -2.85
CA ASP A 35 18.52 5.26 -4.05
C ASP A 35 17.78 5.69 -5.32
N ALA A 36 16.47 5.43 -5.40
CA ALA A 36 15.65 5.86 -6.53
C ALA A 36 15.64 7.39 -6.70
N LYS A 37 15.57 8.16 -5.60
CA LYS A 37 15.65 9.63 -5.64
C LYS A 37 17.00 10.17 -6.12
N LYS A 38 18.08 9.42 -5.91
CA LYS A 38 19.42 9.79 -6.42
C LYS A 38 19.57 9.52 -7.91
N ASN A 39 18.98 8.42 -8.38
CA ASN A 39 19.19 7.91 -9.73
C ASN A 39 18.10 8.31 -10.73
N TYR A 40 16.93 8.76 -10.26
CA TYR A 40 15.80 9.15 -11.09
C TYR A 40 15.18 10.48 -10.64
N ARG A 41 14.45 11.14 -11.56
CA ARG A 41 13.73 12.40 -11.29
C ARG A 41 12.42 12.14 -10.56
N VAL A 42 12.51 11.68 -9.31
CA VAL A 42 11.37 11.39 -8.44
C VAL A 42 10.78 12.69 -7.87
N ASP A 43 9.47 12.86 -7.97
CA ASP A 43 8.76 13.87 -7.18
C ASP A 43 8.60 13.35 -5.74
N ALA A 44 9.37 13.92 -4.80
CA ALA A 44 9.38 13.49 -3.41
C ALA A 44 8.06 13.74 -2.67
N ASP A 45 7.19 14.59 -3.22
CA ASP A 45 5.85 14.85 -2.69
C ASP A 45 4.84 13.77 -3.16
N ARG A 46 5.22 12.92 -4.12
CA ARG A 46 4.38 11.90 -4.76
C ARG A 46 5.05 10.53 -4.73
N VAL A 47 5.26 10.03 -3.51
CA VAL A 47 5.77 8.69 -3.25
C VAL A 47 4.60 7.77 -2.86
N TYR A 48 4.41 6.70 -3.62
CA TYR A 48 3.35 5.72 -3.38
C TYR A 48 3.95 4.35 -3.07
N PHE A 49 3.26 3.56 -2.25
CA PHE A 49 3.62 2.15 -2.08
C PHE A 49 2.40 1.25 -2.30
N THR A 50 2.61 0.18 -3.07
CA THR A 50 1.57 -0.81 -3.35
C THR A 50 2.17 -2.20 -3.30
N GLY A 51 1.35 -3.18 -2.92
CA GLY A 51 1.73 -4.57 -2.97
C GLY A 51 0.53 -5.47 -2.75
N LEU A 52 0.68 -6.73 -3.19
CA LEU A 52 -0.31 -7.78 -3.03
C LEU A 52 0.11 -8.78 -1.94
N SER A 53 -0.86 -9.37 -1.23
CA SER A 53 -0.63 -10.40 -0.21
C SER A 53 0.38 -9.95 0.86
N GLY A 54 1.55 -10.58 0.97
CA GLY A 54 2.62 -10.11 1.86
C GLY A 54 3.06 -8.67 1.60
N GLY A 55 3.09 -8.24 0.33
CA GLY A 55 3.35 -6.84 -0.02
C GLY A 55 2.25 -5.88 0.41
N ALA A 56 1.00 -6.35 0.55
CA ALA A 56 -0.07 -5.55 1.13
C ALA A 56 0.15 -5.34 2.63
N ASN A 57 0.60 -6.37 3.35
CA ASN A 57 0.96 -6.24 4.77
C ASN A 57 2.11 -5.25 4.95
N THR A 58 3.15 -5.34 4.12
CA THR A 58 4.27 -4.38 4.13
C THR A 58 3.81 -2.97 3.76
N SER A 59 2.80 -2.82 2.89
CA SER A 59 2.21 -1.51 2.58
C SER A 59 1.61 -0.86 3.84
N ILE A 60 0.90 -1.64 4.65
CA ILE A 60 0.34 -1.17 5.92
C ILE A 60 1.45 -0.90 6.95
N GLU A 61 2.47 -1.77 7.06
CA GLU A 61 3.64 -1.55 7.93
C GLU A 61 4.35 -0.24 7.60
N LEU A 62 4.56 0.04 6.31
CA LEU A 62 5.11 1.30 5.83
C LEU A 62 4.18 2.47 6.16
N GLY A 63 2.87 2.30 6.00
CA GLY A 63 1.89 3.29 6.42
C GLY A 63 2.00 3.62 7.91
N LEU A 64 2.23 2.62 8.77
CA LEU A 64 2.32 2.78 10.23
C LEU A 64 3.65 3.42 10.66
N THR A 65 4.74 3.08 10.00
CA THR A 65 6.10 3.44 10.45
C THR A 65 6.72 4.59 9.65
N GLN A 66 6.24 4.84 8.44
CA GLN A 66 6.80 5.80 7.48
C GLN A 66 5.71 6.74 6.92
N THR A 67 4.62 6.96 7.65
CA THR A 67 3.46 7.76 7.21
C THR A 67 3.89 9.08 6.58
N ALA A 68 4.79 9.82 7.23
CA ALA A 68 5.26 11.12 6.76
C ALA A 68 5.90 11.10 5.35
N ARG A 69 6.37 9.94 4.88
CA ARG A 69 7.13 9.78 3.63
C ARG A 69 6.29 9.29 2.45
N LEU A 70 5.00 9.00 2.66
CA LEU A 70 4.13 8.38 1.66
C LEU A 70 2.95 9.29 1.34
N ALA A 71 2.74 9.59 0.06
CA ALA A 71 1.57 10.30 -0.42
C ALA A 71 0.31 9.42 -0.39
N ALA A 72 0.46 8.11 -0.66
CA ALA A 72 -0.63 7.13 -0.59
C ALA A 72 -0.10 5.69 -0.52
N ILE A 73 -0.95 4.76 -0.08
CA ILE A 73 -0.69 3.32 -0.20
C ILE A 73 -1.87 2.55 -0.80
N VAL A 74 -1.56 1.44 -1.48
CA VAL A 74 -2.53 0.56 -2.15
C VAL A 74 -2.27 -0.90 -1.75
N PRO A 75 -2.85 -1.36 -0.63
CA PRO A 75 -2.77 -2.76 -0.22
C PRO A 75 -3.81 -3.61 -0.96
N ILE A 76 -3.36 -4.69 -1.61
CA ILE A 76 -4.22 -5.60 -2.38
C ILE A 76 -4.21 -6.99 -1.76
N ALA A 77 -5.38 -7.59 -1.52
CA ALA A 77 -5.48 -8.92 -0.88
C ALA A 77 -4.71 -9.00 0.46
N LEU A 78 -4.96 -8.04 1.36
CA LEU A 78 -4.31 -7.96 2.68
C LEU A 78 -4.49 -9.27 3.47
N THR A 79 -3.41 -9.84 4.00
CA THR A 79 -3.44 -11.14 4.72
C THR A 79 -3.23 -11.01 6.23
N SER A 80 -2.91 -9.81 6.72
CA SER A 80 -2.85 -9.48 8.13
C SER A 80 -3.49 -8.12 8.42
N THR A 81 -4.23 -8.01 9.52
CA THR A 81 -4.72 -6.73 10.01
C THR A 81 -3.84 -6.36 11.21
N PRO A 82 -3.34 -5.11 11.34
CA PRO A 82 -2.63 -4.66 12.53
C PRO A 82 -3.61 -4.45 13.70
N THR A 83 -4.31 -5.52 14.08
CA THR A 83 -5.24 -5.51 15.21
C THR A 83 -4.48 -5.19 16.48
N ASN A 84 -4.98 -4.23 17.26
CA ASN A 84 -4.40 -3.75 18.51
C ASN A 84 -3.07 -3.02 18.40
N ASP A 85 -2.66 -2.56 17.20
CA ASP A 85 -1.55 -1.60 17.12
C ASP A 85 -1.97 -0.28 17.80
N PRO A 86 -1.29 0.15 18.87
CA PRO A 86 -1.62 1.39 19.58
C PRO A 86 -1.44 2.64 18.70
N ASN A 87 -0.67 2.53 17.61
CA ASN A 87 -0.35 3.61 16.70
C ASN A 87 -1.21 3.60 15.42
N VAL A 88 -2.23 2.75 15.32
CA VAL A 88 -3.04 2.61 14.09
C VAL A 88 -3.64 3.94 13.59
N CYS A 89 -3.92 4.89 14.49
CA CYS A 89 -4.45 6.21 14.13
C CYS A 89 -3.46 7.08 13.33
N VAL A 90 -2.18 6.72 13.27
CA VAL A 90 -1.22 7.37 12.36
C VAL A 90 -1.58 7.16 10.89
N LEU A 91 -2.36 6.11 10.57
CA LEU A 91 -2.87 5.87 9.22
C LEU A 91 -4.03 6.79 8.85
N LYS A 92 -4.66 7.47 9.82
CA LYS A 92 -5.86 8.27 9.60
C LYS A 92 -5.71 9.34 8.49
N PRO A 93 -4.64 10.15 8.45
CA PRO A 93 -4.46 11.15 7.39
C PRO A 93 -3.88 10.57 6.10
N LEU A 94 -3.43 9.29 6.09
CA LEU A 94 -2.82 8.68 4.92
C LEU A 94 -3.91 8.26 3.92
N PRO A 95 -3.85 8.72 2.66
CA PRO A 95 -4.69 8.18 1.60
C PRO A 95 -4.41 6.69 1.39
N ILE A 96 -5.43 5.86 1.58
CA ILE A 96 -5.35 4.40 1.41
C ILE A 96 -6.49 3.96 0.49
N TRP A 97 -6.18 3.23 -0.58
CA TRP A 97 -7.20 2.55 -1.38
C TRP A 97 -6.89 1.07 -1.46
N ALA A 98 -7.66 0.28 -0.71
CA ALA A 98 -7.46 -1.16 -0.62
C ALA A 98 -8.38 -1.93 -1.55
N PHE A 99 -7.88 -3.05 -2.07
CA PHE A 99 -8.60 -3.97 -2.95
C PHE A 99 -8.61 -5.38 -2.36
N HIS A 100 -9.70 -6.11 -2.53
CA HIS A 100 -9.85 -7.46 -1.98
C HIS A 100 -10.76 -8.33 -2.87
N GLY A 101 -10.51 -9.63 -2.92
CA GLY A 101 -11.42 -10.58 -3.56
C GLY A 101 -12.48 -11.05 -2.58
N ALA A 102 -13.75 -11.15 -2.98
CA ALA A 102 -14.81 -11.60 -2.08
C ALA A 102 -14.66 -13.08 -1.66
N LEU A 103 -13.94 -13.89 -2.45
CA LEU A 103 -13.62 -15.29 -2.17
C LEU A 103 -12.31 -15.45 -1.39
N ASP A 104 -11.56 -14.36 -1.15
CA ASP A 104 -10.41 -14.33 -0.26
C ASP A 104 -10.89 -14.00 1.16
N THR A 105 -11.13 -15.04 1.97
CA THR A 105 -11.79 -14.88 3.28
C THR A 105 -10.84 -15.20 4.44
N PRO A 106 -10.85 -14.42 5.54
CA PRO A 106 -11.68 -13.23 5.77
C PRO A 106 -11.13 -11.97 5.06
N SER A 107 -12.02 -11.03 4.71
CA SER A 107 -11.62 -9.75 4.09
C SER A 107 -10.95 -8.80 5.09
N ARG A 108 -9.64 -8.95 5.24
CA ARG A 108 -8.83 -8.14 6.16
C ARG A 108 -8.69 -6.69 5.71
N SER A 109 -8.76 -6.43 4.40
CA SER A 109 -8.84 -5.07 3.85
C SER A 109 -10.09 -4.33 4.37
N THR A 110 -11.24 -5.01 4.47
CA THR A 110 -12.45 -4.45 5.07
C THR A 110 -12.28 -4.28 6.57
N SER A 111 -11.69 -5.27 7.25
CA SER A 111 -11.46 -5.20 8.70
C SER A 111 -10.60 -4.01 9.11
N ILE A 112 -9.50 -3.71 8.39
CA ILE A 112 -8.65 -2.56 8.75
C ILE A 112 -9.38 -1.22 8.56
N LYS A 113 -10.23 -1.07 7.53
CA LYS A 113 -11.04 0.14 7.35
C LYS A 113 -12.01 0.35 8.50
N VAL A 114 -12.80 -0.68 8.81
CA VAL A 114 -13.76 -0.64 9.92
C VAL A 114 -13.04 -0.34 11.22
N TRP A 115 -11.90 -0.98 11.46
CA TRP A 115 -11.10 -0.75 12.66
C TRP A 115 -10.59 0.69 12.75
N LEU A 116 -10.00 1.22 11.67
CA LEU A 116 -9.46 2.57 11.62
C LEU A 116 -10.55 3.62 11.87
N ASP A 117 -11.70 3.51 11.19
CA ASP A 117 -12.81 4.44 11.38
C ASP A 117 -13.40 4.36 12.79
N THR A 118 -13.56 3.15 13.33
CA THR A 118 -14.12 2.93 14.67
C THR A 118 -13.20 3.49 15.75
N LYS A 119 -11.89 3.26 15.63
CA LYS A 119 -10.89 3.59 16.65
C LYS A 119 -10.48 5.07 16.59
N CYS A 120 -10.38 5.64 15.39
CA CYS A 120 -9.72 6.92 15.15
C CYS A 120 -10.65 8.00 14.55
N GLY A 121 -11.91 7.65 14.26
CA GLY A 121 -12.85 8.48 13.51
C GLY A 121 -12.61 8.42 12.01
N ALA A 122 -13.35 9.23 11.24
CA ALA A 122 -13.28 9.24 9.78
C ALA A 122 -11.82 9.36 9.28
N SER A 123 -11.40 8.39 8.48
CA SER A 123 -10.06 8.30 7.91
C SER A 123 -10.03 8.69 6.42
N ALA A 124 -8.84 9.05 5.92
CA ALA A 124 -8.58 9.26 4.49
C ALA A 124 -8.55 7.95 3.68
N MET A 125 -8.71 6.79 4.35
CA MET A 125 -8.88 5.51 3.66
C MET A 125 -10.22 5.48 2.93
N ARG A 126 -10.21 5.07 1.66
CA ARG A 126 -11.42 4.88 0.86
C ARG A 126 -12.17 3.64 1.31
N ALA A 127 -13.43 3.52 0.88
CA ALA A 127 -14.11 2.23 0.89
C ALA A 127 -13.28 1.20 0.12
N VAL A 128 -13.22 -0.02 0.63
CA VAL A 128 -12.49 -1.13 0.01
C VAL A 128 -13.21 -1.51 -1.28
N THR A 129 -12.48 -1.59 -2.39
CA THR A 129 -13.01 -2.17 -3.63
C THR A 129 -12.98 -3.69 -3.50
N VAL A 130 -14.15 -4.33 -3.59
CA VAL A 130 -14.28 -5.79 -3.46
C VAL A 130 -14.65 -6.38 -4.81
N TYR A 131 -13.86 -7.33 -5.30
CA TYR A 131 -14.13 -8.06 -6.54
C TYR A 131 -14.96 -9.32 -6.24
N PRO A 132 -16.23 -9.41 -6.69
CA PRO A 132 -17.14 -10.48 -6.27
C PRO A 132 -16.65 -11.91 -6.56
N ASN A 133 -15.91 -12.09 -7.65
CA ASN A 133 -15.40 -13.40 -8.08
C ASN A 133 -13.90 -13.56 -7.82
N GLY A 134 -13.27 -12.57 -7.18
CA GLY A 134 -11.83 -12.59 -6.88
C GLY A 134 -11.53 -13.47 -5.67
N GLY A 135 -10.51 -14.32 -5.77
CA GLY A 135 -9.92 -15.02 -4.63
C GLY A 135 -8.54 -14.44 -4.29
N HIS A 136 -7.70 -15.22 -3.59
CA HIS A 136 -6.29 -14.88 -3.39
C HIS A 136 -5.48 -15.19 -4.67
N ASN A 137 -5.84 -14.54 -5.78
CA ASN A 137 -5.31 -14.82 -7.12
C ASN A 137 -5.40 -13.58 -8.06
N GLY A 138 -5.02 -13.79 -9.33
CA GLY A 138 -5.04 -12.76 -10.39
C GLY A 138 -6.39 -12.06 -10.60
N ALA A 139 -7.51 -12.75 -10.35
CA ALA A 139 -8.83 -12.13 -10.43
C ALA A 139 -9.03 -10.99 -9.41
N THR A 140 -8.13 -10.86 -8.42
CA THR A 140 -8.06 -9.73 -7.50
C THR A 140 -6.97 -8.74 -7.91
N TRP A 141 -5.70 -9.16 -7.97
CA TRP A 141 -4.60 -8.19 -8.15
C TRP A 141 -4.37 -7.76 -9.59
N ASP A 142 -4.55 -8.65 -10.58
CA ASP A 142 -4.44 -8.23 -11.99
C ASP A 142 -5.61 -7.30 -12.32
N THR A 143 -6.81 -7.58 -11.79
CA THR A 143 -7.99 -6.70 -11.91
C THR A 143 -7.74 -5.32 -11.29
N ALA A 144 -7.13 -5.27 -10.09
CA ALA A 144 -6.80 -4.00 -9.42
C ALA A 144 -5.78 -3.17 -10.21
N TYR A 145 -4.70 -3.80 -10.68
CA TYR A 145 -3.68 -3.09 -11.46
C TYR A 145 -4.13 -2.78 -12.90
N ALA A 146 -5.13 -3.47 -13.44
CA ALA A 146 -5.71 -3.12 -14.73
C ALA A 146 -6.66 -1.89 -14.66
N ASP A 147 -7.09 -1.49 -13.47
CA ASP A 147 -8.01 -0.36 -13.28
C ASP A 147 -7.26 0.99 -13.39
N LEU A 148 -7.44 1.69 -14.51
CA LEU A 148 -6.80 2.99 -14.72
C LEU A 148 -7.19 4.06 -13.70
N SER A 149 -8.37 3.93 -13.08
CA SER A 149 -8.81 4.87 -12.04
C SER A 149 -7.94 4.79 -10.78
N LEU A 150 -7.26 3.65 -10.54
CA LEU A 150 -6.25 3.52 -9.49
C LEU A 150 -5.11 4.51 -9.69
N TYR A 151 -4.58 4.57 -10.90
CA TYR A 151 -3.45 5.44 -11.23
C TYR A 151 -3.87 6.91 -11.27
N ASP A 152 -5.05 7.21 -11.79
CA ASP A 152 -5.62 8.57 -11.74
C ASP A 152 -5.78 9.06 -10.30
N TRP A 153 -6.25 8.19 -9.40
CA TRP A 153 -6.37 8.50 -7.98
C TRP A 153 -5.00 8.68 -7.32
N LEU A 154 -4.05 7.78 -7.56
CA LEU A 154 -2.68 7.89 -7.03
C LEU A 154 -2.05 9.23 -7.40
N LEU A 155 -2.13 9.62 -8.67
CA LEU A 155 -1.53 10.85 -9.21
C LEU A 155 -2.22 12.15 -8.73
N GLN A 156 -3.30 12.04 -7.95
CA GLN A 156 -3.91 13.17 -7.24
C GLN A 156 -3.38 13.30 -5.81
N GLN A 157 -2.78 12.26 -5.24
CA GLN A 157 -2.32 12.29 -3.86
C GLN A 157 -0.93 12.91 -3.76
N ARG A 158 -0.75 13.78 -2.78
CA ARG A 158 0.51 14.45 -2.43
C ARG A 158 0.72 14.41 -0.93
N ILE A 159 1.97 14.38 -0.49
CA ILE A 159 2.31 14.48 0.93
C ILE A 159 1.86 15.84 1.49
N SER A 160 2.05 16.92 0.73
CA SER A 160 1.69 18.30 1.08
C SER A 160 0.20 18.54 1.26
N ASP A 161 -0.66 17.71 0.67
CA ASP A 161 -2.11 17.91 0.65
C ASP A 161 -2.82 17.18 1.79
N ARG A 162 -2.08 16.40 2.59
CA ARG A 162 -2.63 15.64 3.71
C ARG A 162 -2.89 16.57 4.89
N GLN A 163 -4.10 16.47 5.44
CA GLN A 163 -4.54 17.23 6.62
C GLN A 163 -4.26 16.47 7.91
#